data_AF-A0A1C5LDI1-F1
#
_entry.id   AF-A0A1C5LDI1-F1
#
_cell.length_a   1.000
_cell.length_b   1.000
_cell.length_c   1.000
_cell.angle_alpha   90.00
_cell.angle_beta   90.00
_cell.angle_gamma   90.00
#
_symmetry.space_group_name_H-M   'P 1'
#
loop_
_entity.id
_entity.type
_entity.pdbx_description
1 polymer ?
#
loop_
_entity_poly.entity_id
_entity_poly.type
_entity_poly.pdbx_seq_one_letter_code
_entity_poly.pdbx_strand_id
1 'polypeptide(L)' 'MEKEKFDTCKHVKRVGNFAVHVKPTCKQATMIRGQLVASKARCLNCELWEPKKTIEIAKGGGAE' A
#
# COMPACT_ATOMS: atom_id res chain seq x y z
N MET A 1 11.30 -8.32 -7.66
CA MET A 1 10.64 -8.28 -6.34
C MET A 1 9.51 -7.27 -6.43
N GLU A 2 8.31 -7.75 -6.72
CA GLU A 2 7.12 -6.91 -6.88
C GLU A 2 6.88 -6.16 -5.57
N LYS A 3 6.82 -4.82 -5.63
CA LYS A 3 6.48 -4.03 -4.44
C LYS A 3 5.03 -4.33 -4.10
N GLU A 4 4.82 -5.18 -3.09
CA GLU A 4 3.49 -5.59 -2.64
C GLU A 4 2.68 -4.34 -2.23
N LYS A 5 1.40 -4.28 -2.60
CA LYS A 5 0.53 -3.08 -2.49
C LYS A 5 0.49 -2.43 -1.09
N PHE A 6 0.88 -3.18 -0.06
CA PHE A 6 0.99 -2.62 1.28
C PHE A 6 2.15 -1.63 1.44
N ASP A 7 3.22 -1.71 0.66
CA ASP A 7 4.32 -0.73 0.70
C ASP A 7 3.88 0.66 0.23
N THR A 8 2.92 0.71 -0.70
CA THR A 8 2.41 1.97 -1.30
C THR A 8 1.15 2.51 -0.62
N CYS A 9 0.79 1.98 0.55
CA CYS A 9 -0.34 2.48 1.31
C CYS A 9 0.02 3.74 2.09
N LYS A 10 -0.78 4.80 1.95
CA LYS A 10 -0.55 6.12 2.59
C LYS A 10 -0.51 6.08 4.13
N HIS A 11 -1.07 5.02 4.71
CA HIS A 11 -1.09 4.82 6.15
C HIS A 11 0.17 4.15 6.68
N VAL A 12 0.99 3.55 5.81
CA VAL A 12 2.15 2.79 6.25
C VAL A 12 3.22 3.74 6.76
N LYS A 13 3.74 3.39 7.94
CA LYS A 13 4.95 3.98 8.49
C LYS A 13 6.16 3.11 8.17
N ARG A 14 6.01 1.79 8.31
CA ARG A 14 7.09 0.82 8.13
C ARG A 14 6.54 -0.55 7.83
N VAL A 15 7.05 -1.20 6.79
CA VAL A 15 6.76 -2.61 6.52
C VAL A 15 7.70 -3.46 7.39
N GLY A 16 7.14 -4.23 8.32
CA GLY A 16 7.87 -5.26 9.05
C GLY A 16 7.78 -6.61 8.35
N ASN A 17 8.53 -7.59 8.83
CA ASN A 17 8.60 -8.91 8.19
C ASN A 17 7.24 -9.66 8.24
N PHE A 18 6.56 -9.58 9.39
CA PHE A 18 5.28 -10.26 9.64
C PHE A 18 4.07 -9.32 9.59
N ALA A 19 4.25 -8.03 9.89
CA ALA A 19 3.16 -7.06 9.99
C ALA A 19 3.60 -5.67 9.49
N VAL A 20 2.63 -4.90 9.02
CA VAL A 20 2.86 -3.55 8.49
C VAL A 20 2.52 -2.53 9.57
N HIS A 21 3.50 -1.77 10.04
CA HIS A 21 3.26 -0.69 10.98
C HIS A 21 2.57 0.47 10.28
N VAL A 22 1.44 0.91 10.83
CA VAL A 22 0.57 1.92 10.24
C VAL A 22 0.32 3.08 11.20
N LYS A 23 -0.11 4.20 10.62
CA LYS A 23 -0.62 5.35 11.35
C LYS A 23 -1.98 5.00 12.00
N PRO A 24 -2.36 5.65 13.11
CA PRO A 24 -3.67 5.48 13.75
C PRO A 24 -4.85 5.85 12.83
N THR A 25 -4.58 6.54 11.72
CA THR A 25 -5.58 6.87 10.70
C THR A 25 -6.02 5.66 9.85
N CYS A 26 -5.34 4.52 9.96
CA CYS A 26 -5.74 3.30 9.25
C CYS A 26 -6.87 2.59 9.98
N LYS A 27 -8.06 2.54 9.37
CA LYS A 27 -9.24 1.80 9.91
C LYS A 27 -8.99 0.30 10.10
N GLN A 28 -8.00 -0.25 9.40
CA GLN A 28 -7.65 -1.67 9.43
C GLN A 28 -6.52 -1.99 10.44
N ALA A 29 -6.01 -0.96 11.14
CA ALA A 29 -4.98 -1.14 12.15
C ALA A 29 -5.52 -1.86 13.39
N THR A 30 -4.67 -2.68 13.97
CA THR A 30 -4.86 -3.30 15.28
C THR A 30 -3.66 -2.96 16.17
N MET A 31 -3.87 -2.91 17.47
CA MET A 31 -2.81 -2.64 18.44
C MET A 31 -2.22 -3.95 18.92
N ILE A 32 -0.94 -4.20 18.60
CA ILE A 32 -0.19 -5.37 19.06
C ILE A 32 1.02 -4.88 19.84
N ARG A 33 1.12 -5.28 21.11
CA ARG A 33 2.23 -4.90 22.01
C ARG A 33 2.50 -3.37 22.03
N GLY A 34 1.44 -2.56 22.01
CA GLY A 34 1.53 -1.10 22.00
C GLY A 34 1.87 -0.46 20.65
N GLN A 35 1.98 -1.25 19.58
CA GLN A 35 2.25 -0.76 18.23
C GLN A 35 1.01 -0.94 17.33
N LEU A 36 0.69 0.09 16.57
CA LEU A 36 -0.36 0.02 15.55
C LEU A 36 0.16 -0.69 14.30
N VAL A 37 -0.41 -1.85 14.02
CA VAL A 37 -0.02 -2.73 12.92
C VAL A 37 -1.24 -3.18 12.13
N ALA A 38 -1.05 -3.44 10.84
CA ALA A 38 -2.04 -4.04 9.97
C ALA A 38 -1.44 -5.28 9.30
N SER A 39 -2.28 -6.29 9.07
CA SER A 39 -1.88 -7.49 8.33
C SER A 39 -1.74 -7.17 6.84
N LYS A 40 -0.78 -7.81 6.16
CA LYS A 40 -0.59 -7.66 4.71
C LYS A 40 -1.89 -7.89 3.93
N ALA A 41 -2.65 -8.93 4.28
CA ALA A 41 -3.96 -9.22 3.69
C ALA A 41 -4.98 -8.07 3.82
N ARG A 42 -5.01 -7.37 4.97
CA ARG A 42 -5.90 -6.21 5.15
C ARG A 42 -5.44 -4.99 4.38
N CYS A 43 -4.12 -4.79 4.29
CA CYS A 43 -3.56 -3.73 3.45
C CYS A 43 -3.84 -3.94 1.96
N LEU A 44 -3.90 -5.20 1.48
CA LEU A 44 -4.30 -5.51 0.10
C LEU A 44 -5.75 -5.10 -0.21
N ASN A 45 -6.64 -5.13 0.78
CA ASN A 45 -8.03 -4.70 0.67
C ASN A 45 -8.22 -3.20 1.00
N CYS A 46 -7.14 -2.47 1.26
CA CYS A 46 -7.25 -1.03 1.42
C CYS A 46 -7.56 -0.42 0.05
N GLU A 47 -8.34 0.66 -0.01
CA GLU A 47 -8.59 1.44 -1.23
C GLU A 47 -7.65 2.66 -1.35
N LEU A 48 -6.86 2.90 -0.29
CA LEU A 48 -6.02 4.07 -0.10
C LEU A 48 -4.53 3.78 -0.35
N TRP A 49 -4.22 2.67 -1.02
CA TRP A 49 -2.91 2.43 -1.60
C TRP A 49 -2.83 3.12 -2.94
N GLU A 50 -1.69 3.75 -3.22
CA GLU A 50 -1.45 4.24 -4.55
C GLU A 50 -1.13 3.04 -5.44
N PRO A 51 -1.98 2.72 -6.44
CA PRO A 51 -1.49 1.92 -7.54
C PRO A 51 -0.33 2.72 -8.11
N LYS A 52 0.87 2.14 -8.09
CA LYS A 52 1.92 2.64 -8.97
C LYS A 52 1.26 2.70 -10.33
N LYS A 53 1.02 3.91 -10.84
CA LYS A 53 0.63 4.12 -12.22
C LYS A 53 1.67 3.31 -13.00
N THR A 54 1.27 2.17 -13.54
CA THR A 54 1.82 1.73 -14.80
C THR A 54 1.56 2.94 -15.66
N ILE A 55 2.61 3.70 -15.92
CA ILE A 55 2.57 4.76 -16.89
C ILE A 55 2.39 3.99 -18.19
N GLU A 56 1.14 3.64 -18.49
CA GLU A 56 0.70 3.33 -19.84
C GLU A 56 0.90 4.65 -20.56
N ILE A 57 2.12 4.83 -21.06
CA ILE A 57 2.41 5.80 -22.08
C ILE A 57 1.41 5.52 -23.20
N ALA A 58 0.33 6.30 -23.20
CA ALA A 58 -0.47 6.54 -24.37
C ALA A 58 0.47 7.12 -25.41
N LYS A 59 1.15 6.25 -26.15
CA LYS A 59 1.87 6.63 -27.36
C LYS A 59 0.80 6.84 -28.42
N GLY A 60 0.20 8.02 -28.39
CA GLY A 60 -0.30 8.63 -29.61
C GLY A 60 0.86 8.79 -30.60
N GLY A 61 0.55 8.57 -31.87
CA GLY A 61 1.42 8.79 -33.03
C GLY A 61 1.17 7.69 -34.05
N GLY A 62 0.71 7.95 -35.26
CA GLY A 62 0.34 9.19 -35.92
C GLY A 62 -0.42 8.80 -37.20
N ALA A 63 -1.26 9.71 -37.69
CA ALA A 63 -1.84 9.61 -39.01
C ALA A 63 -0.74 9.88 -40.05
N GLU A 64 -0.50 8.94 -40.96
CA GLU A 64 0.05 9.16 -42.31
C GLU A 64 -0.52 8.09 -43.25
#